data_AF-A0A843CG91-F1
#
_entry.id   AF-A0A843CG91-F1
#
_cell.length_a   1.000
_cell.length_b   1.000
_cell.length_c   1.000
_cell.angle_alpha   90.00
_cell.angle_beta   90.00
_cell.angle_gamma   90.00
#
_symmetry.space_group_name_H-M   'P 1'
#
loop_
_entity.id
_entity.type
_entity.pdbx_description
1 polymer ?
#
loop_
_entity_poly.entity_id
_entity_poly.type
_entity_poly.pdbx_seq_one_letter_code
_entity_poly.pdbx_strand_id
1 'polypeptide(L)'
;FLQRINALRLSRKTFQEILSAVPDDSLVKAGQVAGKSGPTAIIASKWGKITVNTVIEFIHDLSAYANLFEYYEKNENERWTITLMHELGPKWSTFLVHYVGEAFLAAGVQPKTRISDRAVIFNF
;
A
#
# COMPACT_ATOMS: atom_id res chain seq x y z
N PHE A 1 1.79 4.96 19.11
CA PHE A 1 0.77 5.22 18.06
C PHE A 1 0.59 4.00 17.15
N LEU A 2 1.65 3.46 16.51
CA LEU A 2 1.55 2.30 15.61
C LEU A 2 1.42 0.92 16.29
N GLN A 3 1.77 0.80 17.58
CA GLN A 3 1.55 -0.41 18.39
C GLN A 3 0.06 -0.79 18.59
N ARG A 4 -0.88 0.00 18.05
CA ARG A 4 -2.34 -0.25 18.12
C ARG A 4 -3.04 -0.24 16.75
N ILE A 5 -2.33 -0.57 15.66
CA ILE A 5 -3.08 -1.11 14.53
C ILE A 5 -3.56 -2.49 15.01
N ASN A 6 -4.87 -2.60 15.28
CA ASN A 6 -5.51 -3.86 15.69
C ASN A 6 -5.51 -4.84 14.50
N ALA A 7 -4.32 -5.30 14.14
CA ALA A 7 -4.06 -6.09 12.95
C ALA A 7 -4.33 -7.56 13.25
N LEU A 8 -5.13 -8.18 12.38
CA LEU A 8 -5.25 -9.63 12.36
C LEU A 8 -3.90 -10.23 11.91
N ARG A 9 -3.35 -11.16 12.69
CA ARG A 9 -2.18 -11.96 12.30
C ARG A 9 -2.62 -13.30 11.74
N LEU A 10 -2.14 -13.63 10.55
CA LEU A 10 -2.33 -14.92 9.91
C LEU A 10 -1.07 -15.33 9.14
N SER A 11 -0.94 -16.63 8.84
CA SER A 11 0.17 -17.11 8.02
C SER A 11 0.04 -16.60 6.58
N ARG A 12 1.17 -16.37 5.90
CA ARG A 12 1.17 -15.96 4.47
C ARG A 12 0.41 -16.95 3.60
N LYS A 13 0.58 -18.26 3.86
CA LYS A 13 -0.12 -19.32 3.14
C LYS A 13 -1.64 -19.21 3.31
N THR A 14 -2.12 -19.06 4.54
CA THR A 14 -3.56 -18.86 4.80
C THR A 14 -4.10 -17.65 4.04
N PHE A 15 -3.34 -16.55 4.01
CA PHE A 15 -3.76 -15.36 3.30
C PHE A 15 -3.78 -15.56 1.77
N GLN A 16 -2.80 -16.27 1.21
CA GLN A 16 -2.77 -16.63 -0.21
C GLN A 16 -3.97 -17.50 -0.62
N GLU A 17 -4.39 -18.46 0.22
CA GLU A 17 -5.59 -19.26 -0.02
C GLU A 17 -6.85 -18.37 -0.02
N ILE A 18 -6.95 -17.43 0.93
CA ILE A 18 -8.05 -16.45 0.97
C ILE A 18 -8.05 -15.62 -0.31
N LEU A 19 -6.92 -15.03 -0.69
CA LEU A 19 -6.80 -14.22 -1.91
C LEU A 19 -7.18 -15.02 -3.15
N SER A 20 -6.76 -16.28 -3.25
CA SER A 20 -7.07 -17.16 -4.39
C SER A 20 -8.57 -17.35 -4.58
N ALA A 21 -9.35 -17.41 -3.49
CA ALA A 21 -10.79 -17.56 -3.51
C ALA A 21 -11.58 -16.28 -3.83
N VAL A 22 -10.95 -15.09 -3.76
CA VAL A 22 -11.62 -13.81 -4.05
C VAL A 22 -11.73 -13.59 -5.56
N PRO A 23 -12.90 -13.19 -6.11
CA PRO A 23 -13.03 -12.80 -7.52
C PRO A 23 -12.12 -11.63 -7.88
N ASP A 24 -11.52 -11.65 -9.07
CA ASP A 24 -10.45 -10.72 -9.48
C ASP A 24 -10.87 -9.24 -9.37
N ASP A 25 -12.10 -8.93 -9.76
CA ASP A 25 -12.72 -7.62 -9.76
C ASP A 25 -13.10 -7.10 -8.35
N SER A 26 -13.13 -7.97 -7.34
CA SER A 26 -13.45 -7.58 -5.97
C SER A 26 -12.27 -6.90 -5.26
N LEU A 27 -11.03 -7.21 -5.63
CA LEU A 27 -9.83 -6.70 -4.93
C LEU A 27 -9.54 -5.23 -5.23
N VAL A 28 -9.88 -4.76 -6.43
CA VAL A 28 -9.81 -3.33 -6.79
C VAL A 28 -10.66 -2.51 -5.83
N LYS A 29 -11.94 -2.89 -5.69
CA LYS A 29 -12.89 -2.20 -4.81
C LYS A 29 -12.46 -2.29 -3.35
N ALA A 30 -11.99 -3.45 -2.90
CA ALA A 30 -11.48 -3.62 -1.54
C ALA A 30 -10.27 -2.70 -1.26
N GLY A 31 -9.32 -2.63 -2.18
CA GLY A 31 -8.16 -1.74 -2.08
C GLY A 31 -8.57 -0.28 -2.01
N GLN A 32 -9.47 0.16 -2.89
CA GLN A 32 -9.98 1.53 -2.91
C GLN A 32 -10.71 1.91 -1.61
N VAL A 33 -11.59 1.04 -1.11
CA VAL A 33 -12.34 1.30 0.13
C VAL A 33 -11.40 1.36 1.33
N ALA A 34 -10.51 0.39 1.46
CA ALA A 34 -9.55 0.36 2.57
C ALA A 34 -8.58 1.55 2.51
N GLY A 35 -8.13 1.94 1.31
CA GLY A 35 -7.17 3.02 1.07
C GLY A 35 -7.74 4.41 1.38
N LYS A 36 -9.03 4.62 1.14
CA LYS A 36 -9.72 5.88 1.40
C LYS A 36 -9.92 6.20 2.88
N SER A 37 -10.13 5.19 3.73
CA SER A 37 -10.47 5.40 5.14
C SER A 37 -9.29 5.17 6.08
N GLY A 38 -8.54 4.08 5.89
CA GLY A 38 -7.50 3.67 6.84
C GLY A 38 -6.26 4.56 6.78
N PRO A 39 -5.51 4.54 5.65
CA PRO A 39 -4.31 5.36 5.46
C PRO A 39 -4.51 6.84 5.76
N THR A 40 -5.55 7.46 5.18
CA THR A 40 -5.82 8.90 5.32
C THR A 40 -6.06 9.32 6.77
N ALA A 41 -6.84 8.54 7.53
CA ALA A 41 -7.09 8.81 8.95
C ALA A 41 -5.83 8.64 9.80
N ILE A 42 -5.02 7.60 9.54
CA ILE A 42 -3.74 7.39 10.23
C ILE A 42 -2.79 8.54 9.94
N ILE A 43 -2.66 8.94 8.67
CA ILE A 43 -1.78 10.02 8.24
C ILE A 43 -2.20 11.34 8.88
N ALA A 44 -3.47 11.70 8.76
CA ALA A 44 -4.01 12.92 9.35
C ALA A 44 -3.82 12.93 10.88
N SER A 45 -4.05 11.80 11.56
CA SER A 45 -3.88 11.75 13.01
C SER A 45 -2.43 11.82 13.47
N LYS A 46 -1.46 11.31 12.70
CA LYS A 46 -0.03 11.31 13.10
C LYS A 46 0.69 12.59 12.68
N TRP A 47 0.39 13.14 11.50
CA TRP A 47 1.12 14.28 10.92
C TRP A 47 0.27 15.54 10.70
N GLY A 48 -1.06 15.48 10.87
CA GLY A 48 -1.97 16.63 10.74
C GLY A 48 -2.26 17.09 9.30
N LYS A 49 -1.57 16.54 8.30
CA LYS A 49 -1.74 16.87 6.88
C LYS A 49 -1.43 15.66 6.01
N ILE A 50 -2.06 15.60 4.84
CA ILE A 50 -1.83 14.54 3.83
C ILE A 50 -1.03 15.16 2.69
N THR A 51 0.26 14.81 2.62
CA THR A 51 1.19 15.17 1.54
C THR A 51 1.93 13.93 1.06
N VAL A 52 2.58 14.00 -0.10
CA VAL A 52 3.38 12.89 -0.66
C VAL A 52 4.36 12.35 0.38
N ASN A 53 5.14 13.22 1.02
CA ASN A 53 6.10 12.79 2.05
C ASN A 53 5.41 12.06 3.22
N THR A 54 4.27 12.54 3.72
CA THR A 54 3.58 11.85 4.82
C THR A 54 2.97 10.51 4.40
N VAL A 55 2.59 10.36 3.12
CA VAL A 55 2.16 9.07 2.57
C VAL A 55 3.34 8.11 2.51
N ILE A 56 4.51 8.59 2.09
CA ILE A 56 5.75 7.79 2.03
C ILE A 56 6.15 7.31 3.43
N GLU A 57 6.15 8.20 4.42
CA GLU A 57 6.39 7.85 5.83
C GLU A 57 5.39 6.80 6.34
N PHE A 58 4.12 6.91 5.97
CA PHE A 58 3.11 5.91 6.30
C PHE A 58 3.37 4.55 5.63
N ILE A 59 3.79 4.53 4.37
CA ILE A 59 4.15 3.28 3.67
C ILE A 59 5.38 2.63 4.32
N HIS A 60 6.37 3.44 4.69
CA HIS A 60 7.54 2.98 5.42
C HIS A 60 7.13 2.34 6.77
N ASP A 61 6.28 3.02 7.55
CA ASP A 61 5.70 2.47 8.78
C ASP A 61 4.94 1.15 8.54
N LEU A 62 4.13 1.07 7.48
CA LEU A 62 3.40 -0.16 7.13
C LEU A 62 4.36 -1.31 6.83
N SER A 63 5.45 -1.06 6.09
CA SER A 63 6.43 -2.11 5.81
C SER A 63 7.09 -2.64 7.09
N ALA A 64 7.44 -1.73 8.01
CA ALA A 64 8.12 -2.07 9.26
C ALA A 64 7.23 -2.83 10.25
N TYR A 65 5.92 -2.54 10.29
CA TYR A 65 5.04 -3.06 11.34
C TYR A 65 3.96 -4.04 10.86
N ALA A 66 3.51 -3.94 9.61
CA ALA A 66 2.39 -4.73 9.10
C ALA A 66 2.80 -5.91 8.21
N ASN A 67 4.07 -6.00 7.79
CA ASN A 67 4.61 -7.07 6.94
C ASN A 67 3.81 -7.31 5.64
N LEU A 68 3.17 -6.27 5.11
CA LEU A 68 2.34 -6.35 3.88
C LEU A 68 3.20 -6.43 2.61
N PHE A 69 4.40 -5.85 2.68
CA PHE A 69 5.40 -5.75 1.62
C PHE A 69 6.74 -5.33 2.23
N GLU A 70 7.81 -5.54 1.48
CA GLU A 70 9.10 -4.89 1.68
C GLU A 70 9.11 -3.56 0.90
N TYR A 71 9.71 -2.54 1.50
CA TYR A 71 9.75 -1.19 0.93
C TYR A 71 11.14 -0.88 0.36
N TYR A 72 11.16 -0.39 -0.88
CA TYR A 72 12.36 0.13 -1.52
C TYR A 72 12.07 1.48 -2.16
N GLU A 73 13.07 2.35 -2.09
CA GLU A 73 12.97 3.73 -2.54
C GLU A 73 14.20 4.12 -3.35
N LYS A 74 13.99 4.84 -4.45
CA LYS A 74 15.06 5.44 -5.23
C LYS A 74 14.64 6.85 -5.65
N ASN A 75 15.51 7.82 -5.42
CA ASN A 75 15.34 9.20 -5.88
C ASN A 75 16.53 9.57 -6.76
N GLU A 76 16.31 9.68 -8.07
CA GLU A 76 17.34 10.04 -9.06
C GLU A 76 16.83 11.16 -9.95
N ASN A 77 17.58 12.27 -10.05
CA ASN A 77 17.27 13.39 -10.95
C ASN A 77 15.80 13.85 -10.85
N GLU A 78 15.33 14.06 -9.62
CA GLU A 78 13.94 14.48 -9.31
C GLU A 78 12.86 13.45 -9.67
N ARG A 79 13.24 12.23 -10.07
CA ARG A 79 12.31 11.11 -10.26
C ARG A 79 12.32 10.22 -9.05
N TRP A 80 11.15 10.13 -8.41
CA TRP A 80 10.98 9.29 -7.23
C TRP A 80 10.33 7.97 -7.64
N THR A 81 11.01 6.87 -7.36
CA THR A 81 10.49 5.51 -7.53
C THR A 81 10.31 4.86 -6.17
N ILE A 82 9.09 4.40 -5.90
CA ILE A 82 8.76 3.60 -4.74
C ILE A 82 8.36 2.21 -5.21
N THR A 83 8.98 1.18 -4.63
CA THR A 83 8.69 -0.22 -4.95
C THR A 83 8.25 -0.96 -3.70
N LEU A 84 7.10 -1.63 -3.79
CA LEU A 84 6.55 -2.49 -2.76
C LEU A 84 6.70 -3.95 -3.21
N MET A 85 7.64 -4.69 -2.64
CA MET A 85 7.86 -6.11 -2.98
C MET A 85 7.10 -7.06 -2.06
N HIS A 86 6.57 -8.15 -2.59
CA HIS A 86 5.81 -9.13 -1.82
C HIS A 86 5.76 -10.52 -2.49
N GLU A 87 5.30 -11.51 -1.72
CA GLU A 87 5.24 -12.93 -2.14
C GLU A 87 3.81 -13.47 -2.29
N LEU A 88 2.80 -12.59 -2.32
CA LEU A 88 1.38 -12.96 -2.24
C LEU A 88 0.64 -13.06 -3.59
N GLY A 89 1.35 -12.92 -4.71
CA GLY A 89 0.78 -13.07 -6.05
C GLY A 89 0.05 -11.83 -6.60
N PRO A 90 -0.42 -11.88 -7.87
CA PRO A 90 -0.92 -10.72 -8.62
C PRO A 90 -2.20 -10.10 -8.02
N LYS A 91 -3.01 -10.91 -7.36
CA LYS A 91 -4.19 -10.46 -6.61
C LYS A 91 -3.81 -9.48 -5.51
N TRP A 92 -2.73 -9.76 -4.79
CA TRP A 92 -2.22 -8.85 -3.77
C TRP A 92 -1.65 -7.57 -4.37
N SER A 93 -0.94 -7.66 -5.50
CA SER A 93 -0.44 -6.49 -6.22
C SER A 93 -1.58 -5.57 -6.67
N THR A 94 -2.68 -6.16 -7.14
CA THR A 94 -3.91 -5.45 -7.50
C THR A 94 -4.51 -4.75 -6.29
N PHE A 95 -4.60 -5.43 -5.14
CA PHE A 95 -5.06 -4.79 -3.91
C PHE A 95 -4.13 -3.61 -3.51
N LEU A 96 -2.82 -3.83 -3.48
CA LEU A 96 -1.83 -2.84 -3.02
C LEU A 96 -1.79 -1.59 -3.88
N VAL A 97 -1.88 -1.72 -5.22
CA VAL A 97 -1.83 -0.57 -6.12
C VAL A 97 -3.01 0.37 -5.87
N HIS A 98 -4.19 -0.18 -5.57
CA HIS A 98 -5.37 0.61 -5.23
C HIS A 98 -5.34 1.11 -3.79
N TYR A 99 -4.91 0.29 -2.83
CA TYR A 99 -4.82 0.67 -1.43
C TYR A 99 -3.86 1.85 -1.20
N VAL A 100 -2.64 1.76 -1.74
CA VAL A 100 -1.62 2.80 -1.61
C VAL A 100 -1.87 3.95 -2.58
N GLY A 101 -2.39 3.66 -3.79
CA GLY A 101 -2.73 4.68 -4.78
C GLY A 101 -3.76 5.70 -4.26
N GLU A 102 -4.75 5.28 -3.48
CA GLU A 102 -5.72 6.19 -2.86
C GLU A 102 -5.07 7.15 -1.86
N ALA A 103 -4.03 6.72 -1.12
CA ALA A 103 -3.31 7.59 -0.20
C ALA A 103 -2.54 8.68 -0.96
N PHE A 104 -1.90 8.34 -2.08
CA PHE A 104 -1.26 9.32 -2.96
C PHE A 104 -2.26 10.27 -3.62
N LEU A 105 -3.40 9.74 -4.07
CA LEU A 105 -4.49 10.57 -4.61
C LEU A 105 -4.99 11.58 -3.58
N ALA A 106 -5.15 11.17 -2.32
CA ALA A 106 -5.51 12.06 -1.21
C ALA A 106 -4.44 13.12 -0.91
N ALA A 107 -3.17 12.86 -1.25
CA ALA A 107 -2.08 13.83 -1.22
C ALA A 107 -2.03 14.75 -2.46
N GLY A 108 -2.98 14.63 -3.38
CA GLY A 108 -3.11 15.48 -4.57
C GLY A 108 -2.26 15.03 -5.75
N VAL A 109 -1.72 13.80 -5.74
CA VAL A 109 -0.88 13.28 -6.85
C VAL A 109 -1.38 11.94 -7.34
N GLN A 110 -1.24 11.70 -8.64
CA GLN A 110 -1.55 10.41 -9.25
C GLN A 110 -0.28 9.81 -9.87
N PRO A 111 0.45 8.95 -9.13
CA PRO A 111 1.69 8.34 -9.64
C PRO A 111 1.42 7.44 -10.86
N LYS A 112 2.43 7.33 -11.73
CA LYS A 112 2.44 6.29 -12.76
C LYS A 112 2.74 4.94 -12.10
N THR A 113 1.80 4.02 -12.20
CA THR A 113 1.89 2.70 -11.56
C THR A 113 2.31 1.60 -12.53
N ARG A 114 3.14 0.67 -12.06
CA ARG A 114 3.37 -0.63 -12.72
C ARG A 114 3.14 -1.73 -11.70
N ILE A 115 2.52 -2.82 -12.14
CA ILE A 115 2.25 -4.00 -11.32
C ILE A 115 2.85 -5.23 -11.95
N SER A 116 3.35 -6.14 -11.12
CA SER A 116 3.72 -7.51 -11.47
C SER A 116 3.21 -8.44 -10.37
N ASP A 117 3.35 -9.75 -10.53
CA ASP A 117 2.88 -10.75 -9.55
C ASP A 117 3.49 -10.60 -8.14
N ARG A 118 4.59 -9.86 -8.01
CA ARG A 118 5.39 -9.75 -6.79
C ARG A 118 5.80 -8.32 -6.44
N ALA A 119 5.38 -7.33 -7.21
CA ALA A 119 5.74 -5.96 -6.96
C ALA A 119 4.70 -4.95 -7.45
N VAL A 120 4.62 -3.84 -6.73
CA VAL A 120 3.93 -2.62 -7.17
C VAL A 120 4.93 -1.47 -7.16
N ILE A 121 5.01 -0.74 -8.28
CA ILE A 121 5.94 0.37 -8.45
C ILE A 121 5.14 1.65 -8.69
N PHE A 122 5.44 2.69 -7.91
CA PHE A 122 4.91 4.05 -8.08
C PHE A 122 6.04 4.97 -8.54
N ASN A 123 5.80 5.71 -9.62
CA ASN A 123 6.74 6.71 -10.14
C ASN A 123 6.09 8.10 -10.14
N PHE A 124 6.84 9.08 -9.66
CA PHE A 124 6.49 10.50 -9.63
C PHE A 124 7.39 11.26 -10.62
#